data_AF-A0A7S3LSB7-F1
#
_entry.id   AF-A0A7S3LSB7-F1
#
_cell.length_a   1.000
_cell.length_b   1.000
_cell.length_c   1.000
_cell.angle_alpha   90.00
_cell.angle_beta   90.00
_cell.angle_gamma   90.00
#
_symmetry.space_group_name_H-M   'P 1'
#
loop_
_entity.id
_entity.type
_entity.pdbx_description
1 polymer ?
#
loop_
_entity_poly.entity_id
_entity_poly.type
_entity_poly.pdbx_seq_one_letter_code
_entity_poly.pdbx_strand_id
1 'polypeptide(L)'
;MAPHDPVDEENPSTKERDEENEKKEYDPYQGAKVVKEEDAILSADDDAITRIRNVHKTYLLGVEGVPALRGVTLDIKRGDFVVLLGQSGGGKTSLLNIIGTIDKPTKGEIVICGTRVTSRTSDKTLAYIRLAKLGFVFQTFNLLSSMTALENVEMPMILKASLSPAERRARAKSKCCLPAFSIYFY
;
A
#
# COMPACT_ATOMS: atom_id res chain seq x y z
N MET A 1 -51.79 26.82 56.27
CA MET A 1 -50.64 27.07 55.39
C MET A 1 -49.89 25.74 55.31
N ALA A 2 -49.98 25.04 54.18
CA ALA A 2 -49.42 23.70 54.00
C ALA A 2 -47.87 23.74 53.96
N PRO A 3 -47.21 22.60 54.23
CA PRO A 3 -45.82 22.47 54.65
C PRO A 3 -44.87 22.18 53.49
N HIS A 4 -43.56 22.27 53.70
CA HIS A 4 -42.60 21.43 52.98
C HIS A 4 -41.39 21.14 53.85
N ASP A 5 -41.36 19.90 54.32
CA ASP A 5 -40.22 19.10 54.74
C ASP A 5 -40.38 17.73 54.01
N PRO A 6 -39.39 16.83 54.00
CA PRO A 6 -38.67 16.45 52.78
C PRO A 6 -38.95 14.99 52.31
N VAL A 7 -38.00 14.49 51.50
CA VAL A 7 -37.68 13.11 51.07
C VAL A 7 -38.27 12.59 49.74
N ASP A 8 -37.34 12.05 48.95
CA ASP A 8 -37.38 10.79 48.20
C ASP A 8 -37.12 10.84 46.68
N GLU A 9 -36.34 9.82 46.32
CA GLU A 9 -35.96 9.32 45.01
C GLU A 9 -37.07 9.43 43.97
N GLU A 10 -36.71 9.84 42.75
CA GLU A 10 -37.06 9.11 41.52
C GLU A 10 -36.44 9.81 40.30
N ASN A 11 -35.48 9.10 39.69
CA ASN A 11 -35.22 9.20 38.26
C ASN A 11 -36.46 8.65 37.54
N PRO A 12 -37.08 9.38 36.59
CA PRO A 12 -37.15 8.78 35.25
C PRO A 12 -37.25 9.79 34.07
N SER A 13 -36.60 9.39 32.97
CA SER A 13 -37.11 9.47 31.58
C SER A 13 -37.19 10.87 30.93
N THR A 14 -36.91 11.10 29.65
CA THR A 14 -36.56 10.28 28.49
C THR A 14 -36.25 11.29 27.40
N LYS A 15 -35.05 11.30 26.85
CA LYS A 15 -34.85 11.58 25.42
C LYS A 15 -33.76 10.65 24.92
N GLU A 16 -34.22 9.46 24.59
CA GLU A 16 -33.72 8.69 23.47
C GLU A 16 -33.43 9.67 22.33
N ARG A 17 -32.15 9.92 22.11
CA ARG A 17 -31.66 10.34 20.80
C ARG A 17 -30.70 9.25 20.39
N ASP A 18 -31.24 8.37 19.58
CA ASP A 18 -30.50 7.50 18.68
C ASP A 18 -29.57 8.36 17.83
N GLU A 19 -28.40 8.68 18.39
CA GLU A 19 -27.24 9.04 17.60
C GLU A 19 -26.53 7.73 17.25
N GLU A 20 -27.22 6.95 16.42
CA GLU A 20 -26.62 5.97 15.53
C GLU A 20 -25.78 6.76 14.51
N ASN A 21 -24.67 7.31 15.01
CA ASN A 21 -23.75 8.12 14.24
C ASN A 21 -22.94 7.14 13.39
N GLU A 22 -23.54 6.82 12.26
CA GLU A 22 -23.00 6.20 11.06
C GLU A 22 -21.50 6.55 10.95
N LYS A 23 -20.65 5.65 11.47
CA LYS A 23 -19.20 5.74 11.33
C LYS A 23 -18.91 5.61 9.84
N LYS A 24 -18.90 6.74 9.13
CA LYS A 24 -18.38 6.82 7.77
C LYS A 24 -16.94 6.33 7.83
N GLU A 25 -16.76 5.13 7.30
CA GLU A 25 -15.48 4.46 7.13
C GLU A 25 -14.55 5.38 6.34
N TYR A 26 -13.64 6.03 7.07
CA TYR A 26 -12.65 6.93 6.47
C TYR A 26 -11.56 6.09 5.81
N ASP A 27 -11.78 5.77 4.54
CA ASP A 27 -10.71 5.30 3.66
C ASP A 27 -10.08 6.50 2.95
N PRO A 28 -8.89 6.97 3.37
CA PRO A 28 -8.22 8.10 2.72
C PRO A 28 -7.87 7.81 1.24
N TYR A 29 -7.97 6.56 0.79
CA TYR A 29 -7.66 6.10 -0.56
C TYR A 29 -8.88 5.90 -1.47
N GLN A 30 -10.12 6.08 -0.99
CA GLN A 30 -11.35 5.98 -1.81
C GLN A 30 -11.34 6.90 -3.06
N GLY A 31 -10.60 8.00 -3.02
CA GLY A 31 -10.44 8.92 -4.15
C GLY A 31 -9.29 8.57 -5.12
N ALA A 32 -8.61 7.43 -4.97
CA ALA A 32 -7.73 6.93 -6.01
C ALA A 32 -8.62 6.48 -7.17
N LYS A 33 -8.78 7.32 -8.20
CA LYS A 33 -9.49 6.95 -9.42
C LYS A 33 -8.93 5.60 -9.88
N VAL A 34 -9.78 4.57 -9.84
CA VAL A 34 -9.56 3.35 -10.61
C VAL A 34 -9.41 3.83 -12.04
N VAL A 35 -8.18 3.80 -12.53
CA VAL A 35 -7.91 4.08 -13.95
C VAL A 35 -8.70 3.01 -14.68
N LYS A 36 -9.70 3.43 -15.46
CA LYS A 36 -10.52 2.53 -16.26
C LYS A 36 -9.58 1.63 -17.08
N GLU A 37 -9.92 0.35 -17.17
CA GLU A 37 -9.14 -0.71 -17.84
C GLU A 37 -8.80 -0.42 -19.32
N GLU A 38 -9.31 0.68 -19.88
CA GLU A 38 -9.30 0.99 -21.31
C GLU A 38 -7.99 1.60 -21.84
N ASP A 39 -7.03 2.00 -20.98
CA ASP A 39 -5.72 2.51 -21.43
C ASP A 39 -4.60 1.43 -21.46
N ALA A 40 -4.94 0.15 -21.25
CA ALA A 40 -4.00 -0.95 -21.21
C ALA A 40 -3.77 -1.58 -22.59
N ILE A 41 -3.08 -0.90 -23.50
CA ILE A 41 -2.57 -1.55 -24.71
C ILE A 41 -1.07 -1.33 -24.87
N LEU A 42 -0.31 -2.28 -24.32
CA LEU A 42 0.95 -2.75 -24.90
C LEU A 42 1.02 -4.27 -24.64
N SER A 43 0.70 -5.06 -25.67
CA SER A 43 0.75 -6.52 -25.65
C SER A 43 2.13 -7.06 -26.05
N ALA A 44 2.74 -7.82 -25.16
CA ALA A 44 3.46 -9.07 -25.44
C ALA A 44 3.68 -9.73 -24.07
N ASP A 45 3.16 -10.95 -23.90
CA ASP A 45 2.94 -11.68 -22.63
C ASP A 45 1.82 -11.11 -21.73
N ASP A 46 0.64 -11.73 -21.86
CA ASP A 46 -0.55 -11.52 -21.01
C ASP A 46 -0.34 -11.94 -19.54
N ASP A 47 0.78 -12.64 -19.28
CA ASP A 47 1.13 -13.16 -17.95
C ASP A 47 2.15 -12.30 -17.17
N ALA A 48 2.63 -11.21 -17.78
CA ALA A 48 3.57 -10.30 -17.13
C ALA A 48 2.90 -9.49 -16.01
N ILE A 49 3.23 -9.79 -14.75
CA ILE A 49 2.72 -9.08 -13.57
C ILE A 49 3.39 -7.70 -13.40
N THR A 50 4.63 -7.55 -13.87
CA THR A 50 5.36 -6.28 -13.90
C THR A 50 6.04 -6.09 -15.25
N ARG A 51 5.82 -4.95 -15.90
CA ARG A 51 6.52 -4.55 -17.14
C ARG A 51 7.25 -3.24 -16.92
N ILE A 52 8.53 -3.21 -17.24
CA ILE A 52 9.41 -2.04 -17.09
C ILE A 52 9.87 -1.66 -18.50
N ARG A 53 9.69 -0.39 -18.89
CA ARG A 53 10.03 0.08 -20.23
C ARG A 53 10.88 1.34 -20.16
N ASN A 54 12.14 1.20 -20.58
CA ASN A 54 13.13 2.27 -20.69
C ASN A 54 13.16 3.17 -19.45
N VAL A 55 13.24 2.56 -18.27
CA VAL A 55 13.19 3.29 -17.00
C VAL A 55 14.54 3.89 -16.65
N HIS A 56 14.52 5.19 -16.37
CA HIS A 56 15.67 5.94 -15.87
C HIS A 56 15.38 6.47 -14.48
N LYS A 57 16.43 6.52 -13.66
CA LYS A 57 16.40 7.15 -12.34
C LYS A 57 17.64 8.00 -12.16
N THR A 58 17.43 9.28 -11.96
CA THR A 58 18.47 10.23 -11.55
C THR A 58 18.08 10.84 -10.21
N TYR A 59 18.99 10.77 -9.24
CA TYR A 59 18.85 11.45 -7.96
C TYR A 59 19.58 12.80 -8.04
N LEU A 60 18.97 13.85 -7.52
CA LEU A 60 19.57 15.17 -7.46
C LEU A 60 20.33 15.32 -6.14
N LEU A 61 21.64 15.52 -6.21
CA LEU A 61 22.48 15.90 -5.09
C LEU A 61 22.88 17.36 -5.27
N GLY A 62 22.12 18.26 -4.65
CA GLY A 62 22.27 19.70 -4.86
C GLY A 62 21.93 20.08 -6.30
N VAL A 63 22.93 20.55 -7.04
CA VAL A 63 22.81 20.93 -8.46
C VAL A 63 23.19 19.82 -9.43
N GLU A 64 23.84 18.75 -8.96
CA GLU A 64 24.28 17.65 -9.81
C GLU A 64 23.28 16.50 -9.82
N GLY A 65 23.07 15.91 -11.00
CA GLY A 65 22.24 14.72 -11.17
C GLY A 65 23.07 13.46 -11.24
N VAL A 66 22.87 12.53 -10.31
CA VAL A 66 23.53 11.22 -10.29
C VAL A 66 22.60 10.16 -10.89
N PRO A 67 22.90 9.61 -12.09
CA PRO A 67 22.06 8.60 -12.72
C PRO A 67 22.28 7.23 -12.06
N ALA A 68 21.25 6.75 -11.36
CA ALA A 68 21.21 5.43 -10.75
C ALA A 68 20.72 4.34 -11.70
N LEU A 69 19.77 4.65 -12.61
CA LEU A 69 19.31 3.74 -13.66
C LEU A 69 19.37 4.44 -15.02
N ARG A 70 19.86 3.72 -16.03
CA ARG A 70 20.16 4.25 -17.38
C ARG A 70 19.36 3.55 -18.49
N GLY A 71 18.05 3.38 -18.30
CA GLY A 71 17.17 2.79 -19.31
C GLY A 71 17.01 1.29 -19.17
N VAL A 72 16.39 0.87 -18.07
CA VAL A 72 16.09 -0.55 -17.81
C VAL A 72 14.79 -0.94 -18.51
N THR A 73 14.81 -2.08 -19.19
CA THR A 73 13.62 -2.75 -19.75
C THR A 73 13.63 -4.20 -19.29
N LEU A 74 12.54 -4.63 -18.66
CA LEU A 74 12.41 -5.97 -18.06
C LEU A 74 10.92 -6.33 -17.95
N ASP A 75 10.60 -7.60 -18.15
CA ASP A 75 9.30 -8.17 -17.85
C ASP A 75 9.44 -9.25 -16.78
N ILE A 76 8.51 -9.26 -15.83
CA ILE A 76 8.41 -10.25 -14.75
C ILE A 76 7.03 -10.87 -14.85
N LYS A 77 6.98 -12.20 -14.98
CA LYS A 77 5.73 -12.96 -15.07
C LYS A 77 5.20 -13.33 -13.70
N ARG A 78 3.91 -13.66 -13.64
CA ARG A 78 3.29 -14.13 -12.40
C ARG A 78 3.95 -15.44 -11.95
N GLY A 79 4.35 -15.50 -10.69
CA GLY A 79 5.01 -16.68 -10.12
C GLY A 79 6.53 -16.72 -10.31
N ASP A 80 7.11 -15.76 -11.05
CA ASP A 80 8.56 -15.67 -11.20
C ASP A 80 9.22 -15.36 -9.85
N PHE A 81 10.32 -16.05 -9.58
CA PHE A 81 11.26 -15.71 -8.52
C PHE A 81 12.50 -15.05 -9.13
N VAL A 82 12.56 -13.72 -9.05
CA VAL A 82 13.63 -12.92 -9.67
C VAL A 82 14.65 -12.49 -8.62
N VAL A 83 15.93 -12.71 -8.92
CA VAL A 83 17.05 -12.26 -8.08
C VAL A 83 17.87 -11.21 -8.83
N LEU A 84 18.06 -10.04 -8.23
CA LEU A 84 18.90 -8.97 -8.78
C LEU A 84 20.32 -9.08 -8.21
N LEU A 85 21.28 -9.45 -9.07
CA LEU A 85 22.69 -9.57 -8.71
C LEU A 85 23.52 -8.46 -9.37
N GLY A 86 24.60 -8.01 -8.70
CA GLY A 86 25.52 -7.02 -9.26
C GLY A 86 26.33 -6.26 -8.21
N GLN A 87 27.30 -5.46 -8.64
CA GLN A 87 28.19 -4.68 -7.76
C GLN A 87 27.41 -3.67 -6.90
N SER A 88 27.95 -3.32 -5.72
CA SER A 88 27.41 -2.23 -4.91
C SER A 88 27.38 -0.94 -5.72
N GLY A 89 26.28 -0.18 -5.63
CA GLY A 89 26.07 1.03 -6.43
C GLY A 89 25.55 0.81 -7.86
N GLY A 90 25.38 -0.44 -8.34
CA GLY A 90 24.85 -0.75 -9.68
C GLY A 90 23.36 -0.45 -9.91
N GLY A 91 22.69 0.28 -9.01
CA GLY A 91 21.28 0.67 -9.16
C GLY A 91 20.24 -0.39 -8.77
N LYS A 92 20.65 -1.56 -8.24
CA LYS A 92 19.71 -2.64 -7.84
C LYS A 92 18.65 -2.17 -6.85
N THR A 93 19.08 -1.50 -5.77
CA THR A 93 18.17 -0.92 -4.78
C THR A 93 17.27 0.14 -5.41
N SER A 94 17.79 0.95 -6.34
CA SER A 94 16.97 1.94 -7.06
C SER A 94 15.91 1.28 -7.94
N LEU A 95 16.24 0.17 -8.61
CA LEU A 95 15.28 -0.62 -9.38
C LEU A 95 14.21 -1.24 -8.45
N LEU A 96 14.62 -1.85 -7.33
CA LEU A 96 13.69 -2.40 -6.34
C LEU A 96 12.77 -1.33 -5.75
N ASN A 97 13.29 -0.14 -5.42
CA ASN A 97 12.49 0.96 -4.90
C ASN A 97 11.45 1.45 -5.92
N ILE A 98 11.81 1.46 -7.19
CA ILE A 98 10.92 1.88 -8.27
C ILE A 98 9.84 0.82 -8.55
N ILE A 99 10.21 -0.47 -8.60
CA ILE A 99 9.23 -1.58 -8.68
C ILE A 99 8.33 -1.58 -7.44
N GLY A 100 8.90 -1.27 -6.28
CA GLY A 100 8.19 -1.07 -5.02
C GLY A 100 7.29 0.17 -5.01
N THR A 101 7.32 1.01 -6.04
CA THR A 101 6.64 2.32 -6.06
C THR A 101 6.97 3.21 -4.85
N ILE A 102 8.11 2.97 -4.20
CA ILE A 102 8.69 3.85 -3.16
C ILE A 102 9.27 5.08 -3.85
N ASP A 103 9.92 4.87 -4.99
CA ASP A 103 10.44 5.89 -5.87
C ASP A 103 9.64 5.96 -7.18
N LYS A 104 9.61 7.15 -7.80
CA LYS A 104 9.15 7.32 -9.18
C LYS A 104 10.31 7.21 -10.16
N PRO A 105 10.07 6.66 -11.37
CA PRO A 105 11.01 6.81 -12.47
C PRO A 105 11.14 8.28 -12.85
N THR A 106 12.33 8.72 -13.25
CA THR A 106 12.54 10.06 -13.81
C THR A 106 12.15 10.12 -15.28
N LYS A 107 12.35 9.01 -16.01
CA LYS A 107 11.87 8.77 -17.39
C LYS A 107 11.47 7.31 -17.57
N GLY A 108 10.66 7.04 -18.58
CA GLY A 108 10.09 5.72 -18.84
C GLY A 108 8.83 5.44 -18.02
N GLU A 109 8.39 4.19 -18.06
CA GLU A 109 7.16 3.76 -17.42
C GLU A 109 7.26 2.33 -16.89
N ILE A 110 6.40 2.04 -15.92
CA ILE A 110 6.24 0.71 -15.36
C ILE A 110 4.76 0.39 -15.28
N VAL A 111 4.39 -0.84 -15.60
CA VAL A 111 3.06 -1.38 -15.35
C VAL A 111 3.18 -2.44 -14.27
N ILE A 112 2.44 -2.30 -13.17
CA ILE A 112 2.42 -3.25 -12.05
C ILE A 112 0.99 -3.70 -11.84
N CYS A 113 0.74 -5.00 -12.00
CA CYS A 113 -0.59 -5.60 -11.85
C CYS A 113 -1.67 -4.84 -12.66
N GLY A 114 -1.33 -4.42 -13.89
CA GLY A 114 -2.21 -3.63 -14.77
C GLY A 114 -2.19 -2.11 -14.55
N THR A 115 -1.59 -1.61 -13.46
CA THR A 115 -1.56 -0.18 -13.16
C THR A 115 -0.30 0.48 -13.71
N ARG A 116 -0.45 1.49 -14.57
CA ARG A 116 0.67 2.27 -15.13
C ARG A 116 1.21 3.32 -14.14
N VAL A 117 2.53 3.35 -13.97
CA VAL A 117 3.29 4.25 -13.13
C VAL A 117 4.32 5.01 -13.97
N THR A 118 4.31 6.33 -13.85
CA THR A 118 5.23 7.26 -14.53
C THR A 118 5.72 8.33 -13.55
N SER A 119 6.58 9.24 -14.01
CA SER A 119 7.05 10.39 -13.21
C SER A 119 5.92 11.30 -12.73
N ARG A 120 4.75 11.29 -13.40
CA ARG A 120 3.60 12.14 -13.08
C ARG A 120 2.54 11.45 -12.21
N THR A 121 2.72 10.17 -11.87
CA THR A 121 1.75 9.43 -11.06
C THR A 121 1.67 10.04 -9.66
N SER A 122 0.45 10.19 -9.15
CA SER A 122 0.20 10.80 -7.84
C SER A 122 0.67 9.89 -6.70
N ASP A 123 1.12 10.48 -5.59
CA ASP A 123 1.58 9.71 -4.43
C ASP A 123 0.47 8.87 -3.80
N LYS A 124 -0.78 9.33 -3.92
CA LYS A 124 -1.97 8.59 -3.51
C LYS A 124 -2.13 7.29 -4.29
N THR A 125 -1.94 7.33 -5.61
CA THR A 125 -1.97 6.14 -6.47
C THR A 125 -0.84 5.19 -6.12
N LEU A 126 0.37 5.70 -5.89
CA LEU A 126 1.51 4.85 -5.49
C LEU A 126 1.25 4.17 -4.13
N ALA A 127 0.74 4.92 -3.15
CA ALA A 127 0.38 4.38 -1.84
C ALA A 127 -0.67 3.27 -1.95
N TYR A 128 -1.68 3.45 -2.80
CA TYR A 128 -2.68 2.42 -3.08
C TYR A 128 -2.05 1.16 -3.69
N ILE A 129 -1.14 1.30 -4.68
CA ILE A 129 -0.44 0.14 -5.27
C ILE A 129 0.37 -0.59 -4.19
N ARG A 130 1.11 0.14 -3.35
CA ARG A 130 1.86 -0.46 -2.23
C ARG A 130 0.96 -1.24 -1.28
N LEU A 131 -0.17 -0.65 -0.90
CA LEU A 131 -1.09 -1.27 0.05
C LEU A 131 -1.84 -2.47 -0.52
N ALA A 132 -2.24 -2.41 -1.79
CA ALA A 132 -3.16 -3.38 -2.38
C ALA A 132 -2.47 -4.50 -3.18
N LYS A 133 -1.26 -4.25 -3.72
CA LYS A 133 -0.63 -5.15 -4.71
C LYS A 133 0.75 -5.65 -4.30
N LEU A 134 1.49 -4.88 -3.50
CA LEU A 134 2.90 -5.14 -3.19
C LEU A 134 3.09 -5.59 -1.74
N GLY A 135 4.01 -6.54 -1.55
CA GLY A 135 4.57 -6.90 -0.24
C GLY A 135 6.05 -6.58 -0.20
N PHE A 136 6.52 -6.19 0.98
CA PHE A 136 7.93 -5.96 1.22
C PHE A 136 8.43 -6.88 2.32
N VAL A 137 9.54 -7.53 2.05
CA VAL A 137 10.32 -8.28 3.03
C VAL A 137 11.70 -7.64 3.08
N PHE A 138 12.05 -7.13 4.25
CA PHE A 138 13.30 -6.40 4.47
C PHE A 138 14.32 -7.30 5.16
N GLN A 139 15.60 -7.03 4.93
CA GLN A 139 16.72 -7.74 5.57
C GLN A 139 16.64 -7.69 7.10
N THR A 140 16.27 -6.53 7.65
CA THR A 140 15.92 -6.36 9.07
C THR A 140 14.40 -6.35 9.20
N PHE A 141 13.87 -7.06 10.20
CA PHE A 141 12.43 -7.08 10.47
C PHE A 141 11.94 -5.67 10.87
N ASN A 142 11.38 -4.92 9.90
CA ASN A 142 10.78 -3.60 10.09
C ASN A 142 9.41 -3.69 10.79
N LEU A 143 9.36 -4.38 11.93
CA LEU A 143 8.16 -4.50 12.76
C LEU A 143 8.04 -3.28 13.68
N LEU A 144 6.80 -2.85 13.89
CA LEU A 144 6.49 -1.86 14.92
C LEU A 144 6.63 -2.54 16.28
N SER A 145 7.64 -2.12 17.04
CA SER A 145 8.03 -2.72 18.33
C SER A 145 6.96 -2.58 19.42
N SER A 146 6.09 -1.59 19.30
CA SER A 146 4.93 -1.39 20.19
C SER A 146 3.77 -2.35 19.91
N MET A 147 3.87 -3.21 18.89
CA MET A 147 2.80 -4.08 18.42
C MET A 147 3.24 -5.55 18.43
N THR A 148 2.30 -6.45 18.70
CA THR A 148 2.52 -7.89 18.58
C THR A 148 2.73 -8.28 17.10
N ALA A 149 3.27 -9.48 16.88
CA ALA A 149 3.42 -10.02 15.53
C ALA A 149 2.09 -10.11 14.77
N LEU A 150 1.01 -10.47 15.47
CA LEU A 150 -0.33 -10.54 14.88
C LEU A 150 -0.83 -9.16 14.45
N GLU A 151 -0.66 -8.15 15.30
CA GLU A 151 -1.10 -6.79 15.01
C GLU A 151 -0.28 -6.17 13.86
N ASN A 152 1.02 -6.45 13.79
CA ASN A 152 1.85 -6.05 12.64
C ASN A 152 1.33 -6.64 11.31
N VAL A 153 0.83 -7.89 11.32
CA VAL A 153 0.22 -8.54 10.15
C VAL A 153 -1.17 -7.99 9.82
N GLU A 154 -1.92 -7.52 10.83
CA GLU A 154 -3.24 -6.91 10.65
C GLU A 154 -3.17 -5.47 10.10
N MET A 155 -2.07 -4.74 10.35
CA MET A 155 -1.92 -3.33 9.97
C MET A 155 -2.27 -3.00 8.51
N PRO A 156 -1.78 -3.74 7.49
CA PRO A 156 -2.18 -3.48 6.11
C PRO A 156 -3.69 -3.65 5.87
N MET A 157 -4.32 -4.60 6.58
CA MET A 157 -5.77 -4.85 6.46
C MET A 157 -6.59 -3.75 7.14
N ILE A 158 -6.08 -3.18 8.23
CA ILE A 158 -6.68 -2.01 8.90
C ILE A 158 -6.64 -0.81 7.96
N LEU A 159 -5.49 -0.53 7.35
CA LEU A 159 -5.31 0.60 6.44
C LEU A 159 -6.15 0.49 5.17
N LYS A 160 -6.48 -0.74 4.74
CA LYS A 160 -7.34 -0.99 3.58
C LYS A 160 -8.84 -0.80 3.91
N ALA A 161 -9.21 -0.67 5.19
CA ALA A 161 -10.59 -0.45 5.66
C ALA A 161 -11.63 -1.29 4.89
N SER A 162 -11.40 -2.61 4.80
CA SER A 162 -12.23 -3.50 3.97
C SER A 162 -12.69 -4.76 4.69
N LEU A 163 -12.35 -4.90 5.96
CA LEU A 163 -12.59 -6.10 6.75
C LEU A 163 -12.92 -5.73 8.20
N SER A 164 -13.87 -6.43 8.80
CA SER A 164 -14.19 -6.30 10.22
C SER A 164 -13.00 -6.77 11.10
N PRO A 165 -12.92 -6.34 12.38
CA PRO A 165 -11.85 -6.79 13.28
C PRO A 165 -11.74 -8.31 13.40
N ALA A 166 -12.87 -9.02 13.39
CA ALA A 166 -12.91 -10.48 13.46
C ALA A 166 -12.30 -11.13 12.21
N GLU A 167 -12.64 -10.64 11.03
CA GLU A 167 -12.13 -11.16 9.75
C GLU A 167 -10.63 -10.90 9.57
N ARG A 168 -10.15 -9.71 9.96
CA ARG A 168 -8.72 -9.38 9.93
C ARG A 168 -7.93 -10.34 10.80
N ARG A 169 -8.39 -10.56 12.02
CA ARG A 169 -7.74 -11.47 12.98
C ARG A 169 -7.74 -12.92 12.51
N ALA A 170 -8.84 -13.37 11.91
CA ALA A 170 -8.92 -14.71 11.30
C ALA A 170 -7.94 -14.85 10.14
N ARG A 171 -7.89 -13.89 9.22
CA ARG A 171 -6.95 -13.89 8.09
C ARG A 171 -5.49 -13.84 8.54
N ALA A 172 -5.15 -12.97 9.48
CA ALA A 172 -3.81 -12.84 10.03
C ALA A 172 -3.33 -14.15 10.68
N LYS A 173 -4.21 -14.86 11.41
CA LYS A 173 -3.90 -16.19 11.97
C LYS A 173 -3.71 -17.27 10.91
N SER A 174 -4.47 -17.20 9.81
CA SER A 174 -4.43 -18.20 8.73
C SER A 174 -3.18 -18.11 7.82
N LYS A 175 -2.27 -17.15 8.05
CA LYS A 175 -1.11 -16.84 7.18
C LYS A 175 -1.48 -16.42 5.74
N CYS A 176 -2.77 -16.22 5.45
CA CYS A 176 -3.28 -15.90 4.11
C CYS A 176 -3.34 -14.39 3.85
N CYS A 177 -2.24 -13.70 4.09
CA CYS A 177 -2.09 -12.25 3.86
C CYS A 177 -1.12 -11.92 2.72
N LEU A 178 -0.82 -12.90 1.85
CA LEU A 178 0.18 -12.72 0.80
C LEU A 178 -0.30 -11.71 -0.25
N PRO A 179 0.53 -10.70 -0.57
CA PRO A 179 0.26 -9.78 -1.66
C PRO A 179 0.46 -10.47 -3.02
N ALA A 180 -0.05 -9.84 -4.06
CA ALA A 180 0.06 -10.37 -5.43
C ALA A 180 1.52 -10.46 -5.91
N PHE A 181 2.40 -9.61 -5.38
CA PHE A 181 3.82 -9.58 -5.68
C PHE A 181 4.63 -9.21 -4.43
N SER A 182 5.67 -9.98 -4.12
CA SER A 182 6.53 -9.76 -2.96
C SER A 182 7.93 -9.37 -3.38
N ILE A 183 8.46 -8.30 -2.79
CA ILE A 183 9.79 -7.77 -3.03
C ILE A 183 10.67 -8.07 -1.82
N TYR A 184 11.80 -8.71 -2.06
CA TYR A 184 12.78 -9.06 -1.05
C TYR A 184 13.99 -8.14 -1.17
N PHE A 185 14.28 -7.38 -0.12
CA PHE A 185 15.53 -6.64 0.00
C PHE A 185 16.56 -7.52 0.71
N TYR A 186 17.62 -7.89 -0.02
CA TYR A 186 18.81 -8.60 0.49
C TYR A 186 20.00 -7.66 0.56
#